data_AF-B2L5R0-F1
#
_entry.id   AF-B2L5R0-F1
#
_cell.length_a   1.000
_cell.length_b   1.000
_cell.length_c   1.000
_cell.angle_alpha   90.00
_cell.angle_beta   90.00
_cell.angle_gamma   90.00
#
_symmetry.space_group_name_H-M   'P 1'
#
loop_
_entity.id
_entity.type
_entity.pdbx_description
1 polymer ?
#
loop_
_entity_poly.entity_id
_entity_poly.type
_entity_poly.pdbx_seq_one_letter_code
_entity_poly.pdbx_strand_id
1 'polypeptide(L)'
;SVAAHGDKYGGEALHRMFMCAPKTKTYFPDFDFSEHSKHILAHGKKVSDALNEACNHLDNIAGCLSKLSDLHAYDLRVDPGNFP
;
A
#
# COMPACT_ATOMS: atom_id res chain seq x y z
N SER A 1 -15.92 -10.17 -1.71
CA SER A 1 -15.64 -8.79 -2.19
C SER A 1 -14.14 -8.62 -2.40
N VAL A 2 -13.70 -7.53 -3.04
CA VAL A 2 -12.28 -7.15 -3.10
C VAL A 2 -11.70 -7.02 -1.69
N ALA A 3 -12.46 -6.44 -0.75
CA ALA A 3 -12.07 -6.32 0.66
C ALA A 3 -11.78 -7.67 1.34
N ALA A 4 -12.57 -8.70 1.04
CA ALA A 4 -12.38 -10.04 1.63
C ALA A 4 -11.09 -10.77 1.15
N HIS A 5 -10.43 -10.24 0.11
CA HIS A 5 -9.19 -10.80 -0.45
C HIS A 5 -8.10 -9.73 -0.53
N GLY A 6 -8.16 -8.71 0.34
CA GLY A 6 -7.27 -7.55 0.29
C GLY A 6 -5.80 -7.90 0.55
N ASP A 7 -5.52 -8.93 1.34
CA ASP A 7 -4.18 -9.49 1.53
C ASP A 7 -3.62 -10.07 0.22
N LYS A 8 -4.42 -10.87 -0.48
CA LYS A 8 -4.02 -11.50 -1.74
C LYS A 8 -3.87 -10.48 -2.87
N TYR A 9 -4.89 -9.66 -3.13
CA TYR A 9 -4.85 -8.70 -4.23
C TYR A 9 -3.88 -7.54 -3.98
N GLY A 10 -3.86 -7.01 -2.74
CA GLY A 10 -2.89 -6.01 -2.35
C GLY A 10 -1.45 -6.55 -2.37
N GLY A 11 -1.26 -7.79 -1.90
CA GLY A 11 0.03 -8.46 -1.95
C GLY A 11 0.52 -8.70 -3.38
N GLU A 12 -0.37 -9.16 -4.27
CA GLU A 12 -0.05 -9.32 -5.69
C GLU A 12 0.33 -7.99 -6.36
N ALA A 13 -0.41 -6.91 -6.07
CA ALA A 13 -0.11 -5.57 -6.60
C ALA A 13 1.27 -5.07 -6.13
N LEU A 14 1.58 -5.24 -4.84
CA LEU A 14 2.90 -4.88 -4.30
C LEU A 14 4.02 -5.72 -4.90
N HIS A 15 3.82 -7.04 -5.04
CA HIS A 15 4.81 -7.91 -5.67
C HIS A 15 5.07 -7.47 -7.13
N ARG A 16 4.01 -7.19 -7.91
CA ARG A 16 4.14 -6.64 -9.27
C ARG A 16 4.89 -5.30 -9.27
N MET A 17 4.60 -4.39 -8.34
CA MET A 17 5.31 -3.12 -8.21
C MET A 17 6.81 -3.34 -7.96
N PHE A 18 7.17 -4.22 -7.03
CA PHE A 18 8.58 -4.50 -6.73
C PHE A 18 9.33 -5.14 -7.91
N MET A 19 8.64 -5.92 -8.75
CA MET A 19 9.25 -6.53 -9.94
C MET A 19 9.35 -5.55 -11.11
N CYS A 20 8.30 -4.77 -11.38
CA CYS A 20 8.24 -3.84 -12.51
C CYS A 20 8.97 -2.51 -12.24
N ALA A 21 9.05 -2.09 -10.98
CA ALA A 21 9.70 -0.86 -10.55
C ALA A 21 10.66 -1.12 -9.38
N PRO A 22 11.82 -1.77 -9.59
CA PRO A 22 12.72 -2.21 -8.51
C PRO A 22 13.20 -1.10 -7.58
N LYS A 23 13.23 0.16 -8.04
CA LYS A 23 13.58 1.33 -7.21
C LYS A 23 12.64 1.48 -6.01
N THR A 24 11.38 1.06 -6.11
CA THR A 24 10.42 1.12 -5.00
C THR A 24 10.83 0.26 -3.80
N LYS A 25 11.70 -0.74 -3.99
CA LYS A 25 12.23 -1.57 -2.89
C LYS A 25 13.05 -0.78 -1.88
N THR A 26 13.57 0.40 -2.22
CA THR A 26 14.38 1.22 -1.30
C THR A 26 13.59 1.71 -0.08
N TYR A 27 12.25 1.75 -0.18
CA TYR A 27 11.38 2.09 0.95
C TYR A 27 11.09 0.91 1.90
N PHE A 28 11.59 -0.30 1.58
CA PHE A 28 11.29 -1.53 2.30
C PHE A 28 12.56 -2.37 2.55
N PRO A 29 13.57 -1.85 3.27
CA PRO A 29 14.88 -2.51 3.42
C PRO A 29 14.81 -3.89 4.07
N ASP A 30 13.83 -4.12 4.97
CA ASP A 30 13.67 -5.37 5.72
C ASP A 30 12.62 -6.32 5.13
N PHE A 31 12.11 -6.03 3.93
CA PHE A 31 11.11 -6.88 3.30
C PHE A 31 11.70 -8.15 2.70
N ASP A 32 10.97 -9.25 2.86
CA ASP A 32 11.15 -10.43 2.03
C ASP A 32 10.35 -10.20 0.75
N PHE A 33 11.03 -10.14 -0.39
CA PHE A 33 10.44 -9.86 -1.69
C PHE A 33 9.99 -11.11 -2.45
N SER A 34 10.04 -12.29 -1.84
CA SER A 34 9.50 -13.50 -2.43
C SER A 34 7.99 -13.38 -2.66
N GLU A 35 7.50 -14.05 -3.71
CA GLU A 35 6.08 -14.12 -3.99
C GLU A 35 5.35 -14.73 -2.78
N HIS A 36 4.27 -14.07 -2.35
CA HIS A 36 3.49 -14.45 -1.15
C HIS A 36 4.23 -14.39 0.20
N SER A 37 5.32 -13.63 0.31
CA SER A 37 5.96 -13.40 1.61
C SER A 37 4.96 -12.81 2.63
N LYS A 38 5.16 -13.13 3.91
CA LYS A 38 4.31 -12.59 5.00
C LYS A 38 4.36 -11.06 5.04
N HIS A 39 5.51 -10.46 4.73
CA HIS A 39 5.67 -9.01 4.67
C HIS A 39 4.80 -8.39 3.57
N ILE A 40 4.83 -8.95 2.36
CA ILE A 40 4.04 -8.47 1.23
C ILE A 40 2.54 -8.65 1.47
N LEU A 41 2.10 -9.82 1.94
CA LEU A 41 0.68 -10.08 2.20
C LEU A 41 0.12 -9.16 3.30
N ALA A 42 0.87 -9.00 4.40
CA ALA A 42 0.45 -8.15 5.51
C ALA A 42 0.38 -6.67 5.11
N HIS A 43 1.35 -6.18 4.33
CA HIS A 43 1.33 -4.80 3.85
C HIS A 43 0.25 -4.59 2.78
N GLY A 44 0.07 -5.56 1.89
CA GLY A 44 -0.99 -5.56 0.89
C GLY A 44 -2.38 -5.46 1.49
N LYS A 45 -2.60 -6.14 2.63
CA LYS A 45 -3.84 -6.00 3.40
C LYS A 45 -4.05 -4.56 3.89
N LYS A 46 -3.02 -3.92 4.46
CA LYS A 46 -3.11 -2.52 4.95
C LYS A 46 -3.47 -1.54 3.83
N VAL A 47 -2.85 -1.68 2.66
CA VAL A 47 -3.16 -0.85 1.48
C VAL A 47 -4.60 -1.08 1.03
N SER A 48 -5.03 -2.34 0.93
CA SER A 48 -6.38 -2.68 0.51
C SER A 48 -7.45 -2.22 1.50
N ASP A 49 -7.19 -2.31 2.81
CA ASP A 49 -8.08 -1.81 3.85
C ASP A 49 -8.23 -0.28 3.75
N ALA A 50 -7.14 0.46 3.51
CA ALA A 50 -7.18 1.91 3.31
C ALA A 50 -7.97 2.32 2.05
N LEU A 51 -7.82 1.58 0.95
CA LEU A 51 -8.61 1.79 -0.26
C LEU A 51 -10.09 1.50 -0.02
N ASN A 52 -10.42 0.41 0.70
CA ASN A 52 -11.79 0.09 1.06
C ASN A 52 -12.42 1.16 1.96
N GLU A 53 -11.65 1.68 2.90
CA GLU A 53 -12.08 2.76 3.79
C GLU A 53 -12.37 4.06 3.01
N ALA A 54 -11.53 4.40 2.04
CA ALA A 54 -11.77 5.52 1.13
C ALA A 54 -13.02 5.31 0.25
N CYS A 55 -13.24 4.09 -0.27
CA CYS A 55 -14.44 3.74 -1.03
C CYS A 55 -15.73 3.85 -0.20
N ASN A 56 -15.65 3.67 1.12
CA ASN A 56 -16.80 3.85 2.02
C ASN A 56 -17.07 5.32 2.37
N HIS A 57 -16.12 6.22 2.08
CA HIS A 57 -16.17 7.65 2.41
C HIS A 57 -15.84 8.52 1.18
N LEU A 58 -16.43 8.21 0.03
CA LEU A 58 -16.15 8.90 -1.24
C LEU A 58 -16.45 10.41 -1.19
N ASP A 59 -17.38 10.84 -0.34
CA ASP A 59 -17.71 12.25 -0.10
C ASP A 59 -16.68 12.98 0.77
N ASN A 60 -15.82 12.25 1.50
CA ASN A 60 -14.82 12.82 2.41
C ASN A 60 -13.51 12.02 2.46
N ILE A 61 -12.93 11.73 1.30
CA ILE A 61 -11.68 10.95 1.19
C ILE A 61 -10.54 11.64 1.95
N ALA A 62 -10.40 12.97 1.82
CA ALA A 62 -9.33 13.73 2.45
C ALA A 62 -9.40 13.66 3.99
N GLY A 63 -10.60 13.79 4.57
CA GLY A 63 -10.77 13.67 6.02
C GLY A 63 -10.49 12.24 6.50
N CYS A 64 -11.02 11.26 5.78
CA CYS A 64 -10.88 9.83 6.09
C CYS A 64 -9.42 9.36 6.07
N LEU A 65 -8.64 9.77 5.06
CA LEU A 65 -7.24 9.36 4.88
C LEU A 65 -6.21 10.34 5.47
N SER A 66 -6.64 11.38 6.20
CA SER A 66 -5.77 12.44 6.75
C SER A 66 -4.54 11.89 7.49
N LYS A 67 -4.73 10.96 8.43
CA LYS A 67 -3.63 10.33 9.18
C LYS A 67 -2.65 9.58 8.28
N LEU A 68 -3.15 8.92 7.21
CA LEU A 68 -2.31 8.20 6.26
C LEU A 68 -1.52 9.18 5.39
N SER A 69 -2.12 10.32 5.04
CA SER A 69 -1.47 11.41 4.34
C SER A 69 -0.32 12.00 5.17
N ASP A 70 -0.57 12.31 6.45
CA ASP A 70 0.46 12.82 7.37
C ASP A 70 1.62 11.84 7.52
N LEU A 71 1.32 10.54 7.68
CA LEU A 71 2.33 9.49 7.77
C LEU A 71 3.25 9.46 6.53
N HIS A 72 2.68 9.56 5.32
CA HIS A 72 3.47 9.58 4.09
C HIS A 72 4.27 10.86 3.92
N ALA A 73 3.72 12.00 4.35
CA ALA A 73 4.36 13.31 4.21
C ALA A 73 5.53 13.51 5.18
N TYR A 74 5.37 13.11 6.45
CA TYR A 74 6.30 13.52 7.52
C TYR A 74 7.25 12.41 7.98
N ASP A 75 6.77 11.17 8.02
CA ASP A 75 7.52 10.04 8.57
C ASP A 75 8.15 9.18 7.46
N LEU A 76 7.31 8.66 6.55
CA LEU A 76 7.79 7.75 5.50
C LEU A 76 8.50 8.50 4.37
N ARG A 77 8.05 9.72 4.07
CA ARG A 77 8.65 10.62 3.07
C ARG A 77 8.87 9.95 1.71
N VAL A 78 7.89 9.17 1.28
CA VAL A 78 7.93 8.50 -0.03
C VAL A 78 7.85 9.57 -1.12
N ASP A 79 8.78 9.54 -2.06
CA ASP A 79 8.77 10.48 -3.20
C ASP A 79 7.45 10.34 -3.97
N PRO A 80 6.71 11.44 -4.21
CA PRO A 80 5.40 11.41 -4.86
C PRO A 80 5.41 10.74 -6.25
N GLY A 81 6.54 10.70 -6.95
CA GLY A 81 6.69 10.00 -8.23
C GLY A 81 6.52 8.49 -8.13
N ASN A 82 6.41 7.91 -6.93
CA ASN A 82 6.06 6.51 -6.71
C ASN A 82 4.54 6.27 -6.60
N PHE A 83 3.71 7.33 -6.63
CA PHE A 83 2.24 7.28 -6.67
C PHE A 83 1.71 8.02 -7.92
N PRO A 84 1.90 7.45 -9.13
CA PRO A 84 1.44 8.07 -10.37
C PRO A 84 -0.09 8.08 -10.53
#